data_AF-S1RKL1-F1
#
_entry.id   AF-S1RKL1-F1
#
_cell.length_a   1.000
_cell.length_b   1.000
_cell.length_c   1.000
_cell.angle_alpha   90.00
_cell.angle_beta   90.00
_cell.angle_gamma   90.00
#
_symmetry.space_group_name_H-M   'P 1'
#
loop_
_entity.id
_entity.type
_entity.pdbx_description
1 polymer ?
#
loop_
_entity_poly.entity_id
_entity_poly.type
_entity_poly.pdbx_seq_one_letter_code
_entity_poly.pdbx_strand_id
1 'polypeptide(L)' 'MNFNNMHNIRQYKIELTADAPNIDIVALKNFGVWMNPYDKFYVLTLTDAESSYTHSQLFIQDFFKKTGLKQNQVTIQAQY' A
#
# COMPACT_ATOMS: atom_id res chain seq x y z
N MET A 1 -11.00 -20.59 10.08
CA MET A 1 -10.06 -19.60 9.50
C MET A 1 -8.66 -20.16 9.68
N ASN A 2 -7.98 -20.45 8.58
CA ASN A 2 -6.68 -21.13 8.60
C ASN A 2 -5.59 -20.05 8.77
N PHE A 3 -5.05 -19.90 9.98
CA PHE A 3 -4.06 -18.87 10.33
C PHE A 3 -2.71 -19.04 9.61
N ASN A 4 -2.47 -20.18 8.95
CA ASN A 4 -1.20 -20.49 8.28
C ASN A 4 -0.96 -19.76 6.95
N ASN A 5 -1.97 -19.15 6.33
CA ASN A 5 -1.77 -18.38 5.08
C ASN A 5 -1.40 -16.91 5.31
N MET A 6 -1.50 -16.40 6.55
CA MET A 6 -1.20 -15.00 6.85
C MET A 6 0.32 -14.68 6.84
N HIS A 7 1.18 -15.69 6.99
CA HIS A 7 2.64 -15.51 7.06
C HIS A 7 3.32 -15.11 5.74
N ASN A 8 2.59 -15.11 4.61
CA ASN A 8 3.15 -14.76 3.29
C ASN A 8 2.42 -13.57 2.63
N ILE A 9 1.57 -12.88 3.38
CA ILE A 9 0.77 -11.78 2.82
C ILE A 9 1.61 -10.51 2.83
N ARG A 10 2.01 -10.07 1.64
CA ARG A 10 2.84 -8.87 1.48
C ARG A 10 2.15 -7.64 2.07
N GLN A 11 2.96 -6.84 2.76
CA GLN A 11 2.60 -5.53 3.28
C GLN A 11 3.41 -4.43 2.61
N TYR A 12 2.85 -3.23 2.54
CA TYR A 12 3.51 -2.03 2.09
C TYR A 12 3.40 -0.94 3.17
N LYS A 13 4.56 -0.41 3.57
CA LYS A 13 4.64 0.83 4.34
C LYS A 13 4.80 1.98 3.37
N ILE A 14 3.95 2.98 3.52
CA ILE A 14 3.82 4.11 2.59
C ILE A 14 3.88 5.38 3.43
N GLU A 15 4.94 6.15 3.25
CA GLU A 15 5.16 7.41 3.98
C GLU A 15 5.11 8.56 3.00
N LEU A 16 4.21 9.50 3.22
CA LEU A 16 4.09 10.70 2.40
C LEU A 16 4.96 11.82 2.99
N THR A 17 5.50 12.69 2.14
CA THR A 17 6.12 13.94 2.60
C THR A 17 5.06 14.88 3.19
N ALA A 18 5.48 15.83 4.02
CA ALA A 18 4.57 16.74 4.72
C ALA A 18 3.72 17.60 3.75
N ASP A 19 4.26 17.93 2.58
CA ASP A 19 3.63 18.73 1.52
C ASP A 19 2.72 17.89 0.59
N ALA A 20 2.77 16.57 0.67
CA ALA A 20 1.95 15.70 -0.16
C ALA A 20 0.48 15.71 0.28
N PRO A 21 -0.49 15.68 -0.65
CA PRO A 21 -1.89 15.49 -0.28
C PRO A 21 -2.11 14.12 0.37
N ASN A 22 -3.08 14.03 1.28
CA ASN A 22 -3.49 12.73 1.84
C ASN A 22 -4.10 11.84 0.75
N ILE A 23 -3.92 10.53 0.88
CA ILE A 23 -4.50 9.55 -0.04
C ILE A 23 -5.91 9.18 0.40
N ASP A 24 -6.82 9.00 -0.57
CA ASP A 24 -8.16 8.49 -0.31
C ASP A 24 -8.13 6.95 -0.25
N ILE A 25 -8.01 6.42 0.97
CA ILE A 25 -7.97 4.96 1.19
C ILE A 25 -9.23 4.24 0.70
N VAL A 26 -10.38 4.90 0.61
CA VAL A 26 -11.63 4.30 0.14
C VAL A 26 -11.54 4.01 -1.37
N ALA A 27 -10.95 4.94 -2.13
CA ALA A 27 -10.66 4.74 -3.55
C ALA A 27 -9.58 3.68 -3.81
N LEU A 28 -8.77 3.36 -2.80
CA LEU A 28 -7.66 2.40 -2.87
C LEU A 28 -7.97 1.02 -2.28
N LYS A 29 -9.20 0.80 -1.78
CA LYS A 29 -9.62 -0.46 -1.13
C LYS A 29 -9.41 -1.73 -1.97
N ASN A 30 -9.35 -1.59 -3.29
CA ASN A 30 -9.15 -2.72 -4.20
C ASN A 30 -7.73 -3.32 -4.12
N PHE A 31 -6.77 -2.60 -3.54
CA PHE A 31 -5.42 -3.14 -3.32
C PHE A 31 -5.35 -4.09 -2.13
N GLY A 32 -6.23 -3.91 -1.14
CA GLY A 32 -6.23 -4.68 0.08
C GLY A 32 -6.73 -3.87 1.27
N VAL A 33 -6.31 -4.27 2.46
CA VAL A 33 -6.71 -3.64 3.72
C VAL A 33 -5.73 -2.52 4.07
N TRP A 34 -6.25 -1.32 4.28
CA TRP A 34 -5.47 -0.13 4.62
C TRP A 34 -5.59 0.20 6.10
N MET A 35 -4.46 0.60 6.69
CA MET A 35 -4.36 1.20 8.01
C MET A 35 -3.64 2.54 7.91
N ASN A 36 -4.05 3.51 8.72
CA ASN A 36 -3.42 4.83 8.80
C ASN A 36 -3.11 5.13 10.28
N PRO A 37 -2.05 4.53 10.85
CA PRO A 37 -1.77 4.62 12.29
C PRO A 37 -1.32 6.02 12.73
N TYR A 38 -0.75 6.83 11.83
CA TYR A 38 -0.36 8.22 12.09
C TYR A 38 -0.38 9.03 10.80
N ASP A 39 -0.46 10.36 10.92
CA ASP A 39 -0.56 11.25 9.76
C ASP A 39 0.54 10.98 8.73
N LYS A 40 0.18 11.03 7.44
CA LYS A 40 1.05 10.73 6.30
C LYS A 40 1.64 9.31 6.25
N PHE A 41 1.26 8.41 7.15
CA PHE A 41 1.77 7.06 7.16
C PHE A 41 0.66 6.03 6.99
N TYR A 42 0.83 5.19 5.98
CA TYR A 42 -0.15 4.20 5.60
C TYR A 42 0.50 2.82 5.55
N VAL A 43 -0.24 1.83 6.02
CA VAL A 43 0.11 0.42 5.87
C VAL A 43 -0.97 -0.24 5.02
N LEU A 44 -0.56 -0.80 3.89
CA LEU A 44 -1.41 -1.67 3.08
C LEU A 44 -1.01 -3.12 3.36
N THR A 45 -1.97 -3.94 3.75
CA THR A 45 -1.84 -5.40 3.75
C THR A 45 -2.63 -5.95 2.57
N LEU A 46 -1.97 -6.68 1.66
CA LEU A 46 -2.69 -7.29 0.54
C LEU A 46 -3.73 -8.29 1.06
N THR A 47 -4.84 -8.47 0.38
CA THR A 47 -5.88 -9.43 0.81
C THR A 47 -5.58 -10.86 0.40
N ASP A 48 -4.69 -11.05 -0.58
CA ASP A 48 -4.37 -12.34 -1.18
C ASP A 48 -2.86 -12.44 -1.43
N ALA A 49 -2.27 -13.57 -1.03
CA ALA A 49 -0.87 -13.89 -1.28
C ALA A 49 -0.60 -14.17 -2.77
N GLU A 50 -1.63 -14.47 -3.58
CA GLU A 50 -1.52 -14.64 -5.03
C GLU A 50 -1.77 -13.34 -5.81
N SER A 51 -2.01 -12.22 -5.12
CA SER A 51 -2.22 -10.92 -5.77
C SER A 51 -1.05 -10.55 -6.69
N SER A 52 -1.34 -10.01 -7.87
CA SER A 52 -0.31 -9.47 -8.77
C SER A 52 0.51 -8.37 -8.08
N TYR A 53 -0.09 -7.68 -7.11
CA TYR A 53 0.56 -6.66 -6.28
C TYR A 53 1.56 -7.23 -5.27
N THR A 54 1.76 -8.55 -5.19
CA THR A 54 2.98 -9.11 -4.58
C THR A 54 4.24 -8.68 -5.32
N HIS A 55 4.15 -8.40 -6.62
CA HIS A 55 5.19 -7.75 -7.40
C HIS A 55 5.13 -6.23 -7.16
N SER A 56 6.07 -5.70 -6.38
CA SER A 56 6.05 -4.30 -5.93
C SER A 56 6.02 -3.28 -7.07
N GLN A 57 6.62 -3.57 -8.22
CA GLN A 57 6.59 -2.67 -9.36
C GLN A 57 5.17 -2.44 -9.90
N LEU A 58 4.34 -3.49 -9.97
CA LEU A 58 2.94 -3.37 -10.42
C LEU A 58 2.11 -2.55 -9.43
N PHE A 59 2.32 -2.79 -8.13
CA PHE A 59 1.65 -2.01 -7.09
C PHE A 59 2.04 -0.53 -7.17
N ILE A 60 3.35 -0.22 -7.23
CA ILE A 60 3.85 1.15 -7.24
C ILE A 60 3.33 1.92 -8.45
N GLN A 61 3.31 1.30 -9.64
CA GLN A 61 2.78 1.92 -10.86
C GLN A 61 1.29 2.27 -10.72
N ASP A 62 0.45 1.32 -10.30
CA ASP A 62 -0.98 1.55 -10.13
C ASP A 62 -1.29 2.52 -8.98
N PHE A 63 -0.51 2.48 -7.91
CA PHE A 63 -0.61 3.40 -6.78
C PHE A 63 -0.41 4.85 -7.24
N PHE A 64 0.66 5.15 -7.97
CA PHE A 64 0.90 6.49 -8.50
C PHE A 64 -0.18 6.92 -9.49
N LYS A 65 -0.64 6.00 -10.35
CA LYS A 65 -1.72 6.29 -11.30
C LYS A 65 -3.03 6.66 -10.61
N LYS A 66 -3.38 5.98 -9.52
CA LYS A 66 -4.62 6.23 -8.77
C LYS A 66 -4.54 7.44 -7.85
N THR A 67 -3.38 7.71 -7.26
CA THR A 67 -3.21 8.80 -6.29
C THR A 67 -2.80 10.12 -6.93
N GLY A 68 -2.19 10.09 -8.13
CA GLY A 68 -1.62 11.28 -8.76
C GLY A 68 -0.39 11.84 -8.04
N LEU A 69 0.14 11.13 -7.03
CA LEU A 69 1.33 11.54 -6.29
C LEU A 69 2.57 11.49 -7.18
N LYS A 70 3.55 12.34 -6.87
CA LYS A 70 4.87 12.30 -7.51
C LYS A 70 5.80 11.35 -6.77
N GLN A 71 6.78 10.79 -7.49
CA GLN A 71 7.74 9.85 -6.90
C GLN A 71 8.54 10.42 -5.71
N ASN A 72 8.78 11.73 -5.69
CA ASN A 72 9.49 12.40 -4.60
C ASN A 72 8.61 12.74 -3.39
N GLN A 73 7.29 12.51 -3.48
CA GLN A 73 6.32 12.80 -2.41
C GLN A 73 5.99 11.58 -1.56
N VAL A 74 6.54 10.40 -1.91
CA VAL A 74 6.23 9.15 -1.21
C VAL A 74 7.44 8.25 -1.11
N THR A 75 7.58 7.58 0.03
CA THR A 75 8.48 6.44 0.22
C THR A 75 7.64 5.19 0.39
N ILE A 76 7.93 4.14 -0.39
CA ILE A 76 7.21 2.86 -0.35
C ILE A 76 8.19 1.74 -0.05
N GLN A 77 7.92 0.99 1.01
CA GLN A 77 8.71 -0.18 1.43
C GLN A 77 7.84 -1.44 1.45
N ALA A 78 8.26 -2.48 0.75
CA ALA A 78 7.60 -3.78 0.77
C ALA A 78 8.14 -4.65 1.91
N GLN A 79 7.25 -5.33 2.63
CA GLN A 79 7.56 -6.25 3.72
C GLN A 79 6.74 -7.55 3.57
N TYR A 80 7.25 -8.65 4.14
CA TYR A 80 6.54 -9.93 4.24
C TYR A 80 6.10 -10.17 5.68
#